data_AF-A0A2S7U1C8-F1
#
_entry.id   AF-A0A2S7U1C8-F1
#
_cell.length_a   1.000
_cell.length_b   1.000
_cell.length_c   1.000
_cell.angle_alpha   90.00
_cell.angle_beta   90.00
_cell.angle_gamma   90.00
#
_symmetry.space_group_name_H-M   'P 1'
#
loop_
_entity.id
_entity.type
_entity.pdbx_description
1 polymer ?
#
loop_
_entity_poly.entity_id
_entity_poly.type
_entity_poly.pdbx_seq_one_letter_code
_entity_poly.pdbx_strand_id
1 'polypeptide(L)'
;MKPLEIAKTVLEAKGGFLHFNDIATLAHEMQLCSEYELSDLPTLLSGALSKEVKTKKPVFSRIKDGKGGYEKGIYRLKKSQRFPKSGWGESPRGT
;
A
#
# COMPACT_ATOMS: atom_id res chain seq x y z
N MET A 1 -6.47 -8.21 15.13
CA MET A 1 -7.03 -7.68 13.85
C MET A 1 -6.25 -8.27 12.67
N LYS A 2 -6.71 -8.15 11.41
CA LYS A 2 -5.90 -8.61 10.27
C LYS A 2 -4.84 -7.54 9.93
N PRO A 3 -3.55 -7.88 9.83
CA PRO A 3 -2.49 -6.89 9.55
C PRO A 3 -2.70 -6.13 8.23
N LEU A 4 -3.31 -6.78 7.24
CA LEU A 4 -3.63 -6.17 5.93
C LEU A 4 -4.66 -5.03 6.04
N GLU A 5 -5.66 -5.15 6.91
CA GLU A 5 -6.71 -4.14 7.09
C GLU A 5 -6.13 -2.89 7.76
N ILE A 6 -5.23 -3.08 8.73
CA ILE A 6 -4.50 -2.01 9.38
C ILE A 6 -3.62 -1.27 8.38
N ALA A 7 -2.81 -2.01 7.61
CA ALA A 7 -1.98 -1.43 6.56
C ALA A 7 -2.79 -0.64 5.55
N LYS A 8 -3.92 -1.20 5.13
CA LYS A 8 -4.86 -0.55 4.22
C LYS A 8 -5.37 0.76 4.82
N THR A 9 -5.88 0.73 6.05
CA THR A 9 -6.43 1.90 6.74
C THR A 9 -5.38 3.01 6.89
N VAL A 10 -4.17 2.66 7.34
CA VAL A 10 -3.05 3.62 7.51
C VAL A 10 -2.62 4.20 6.16
N LEU A 11 -2.47 3.37 5.12
CA LEU A 11 -2.12 3.82 3.77
C LEU A 11 -3.23 4.64 3.10
N GLU A 12 -4.50 4.35 3.38
CA GLU A 12 -5.65 5.15 2.92
C GLU A 12 -5.68 6.51 3.61
N ALA A 13 -5.47 6.54 4.92
CA ALA A 13 -5.51 7.77 5.71
C ALA A 13 -4.32 8.70 5.44
N LYS A 14 -3.10 8.16 5.39
CA LYS A 14 -1.88 8.95 5.10
C LYS A 14 -1.76 9.26 3.60
N GLY A 15 -2.14 8.31 2.76
CA GLY A 15 -1.91 8.35 1.33
C GLY A 15 -0.44 8.10 0.95
N GLY A 16 -0.21 7.63 -0.28
CA GLY A 16 1.12 7.48 -0.85
C GLY A 16 1.75 6.11 -0.62
N PHE A 17 3.02 6.10 -0.24
CA PHE A 17 3.82 4.90 0.01
C PHE A 17 4.46 4.99 1.39
N LEU A 18 4.40 3.89 2.13
CA LEU A 18 4.94 3.82 3.49
C LEU A 18 5.70 2.51 3.68
N HIS A 19 6.71 2.56 4.54
CA HIS A 19 7.41 1.38 5.00
C HIS A 19 6.54 0.61 6.00
N PHE A 20 6.61 -0.73 6.03
CA PHE A 20 5.81 -1.53 6.98
C PHE A 20 6.06 -1.17 8.45
N ASN A 21 7.26 -0.65 8.76
CA ASN A 21 7.61 -0.19 10.10
C ASN A 21 6.86 1.10 10.45
N ASP A 22 6.87 2.09 9.56
CA ASP A 22 6.06 3.32 9.70
C ASP A 22 4.57 3.00 9.77
N ILE A 23 4.08 2.02 8.98
CA ILE A 23 2.70 1.58 9.07
C ILE A 23 2.37 1.06 10.48
N ALA A 24 3.28 0.33 11.11
CA ALA A 24 3.07 -0.18 12.46
C ALA A 24 3.05 0.95 13.51
N THR A 25 3.98 1.89 13.41
CA THR A 25 4.00 3.08 14.28
C THR A 25 2.72 3.89 14.13
N LEU A 26 2.31 4.21 12.90
CA LEU A 26 1.09 4.96 12.62
C LEU A 26 -0.16 4.21 13.06
N ALA A 27 -0.21 2.89 12.89
CA ALA A 27 -1.33 2.08 13.36
C ALA A 27 -1.50 2.17 14.88
N HIS A 28 -0.40 2.19 15.62
CA HIS A 28 -0.42 2.37 17.06
C HIS A 28 -0.80 3.80 17.47
N GLU A 29 -0.26 4.81 16.79
CA GLU A 29 -0.66 6.22 16.99
C GLU A 29 -2.16 6.42 16.74
N MET A 30 -2.72 5.71 15.76
CA MET A 30 -4.16 5.69 15.45
C MET A 30 -4.99 4.79 16.38
N GLN A 31 -4.37 4.17 17.39
CA GLN A 31 -4.99 3.19 18.29
C GLN A 31 -5.69 2.02 17.55
N LEU A 32 -5.23 1.69 16.33
CA LEU A 32 -5.69 0.54 15.55
C LEU A 32 -5.10 -0.78 16.07
N CYS A 33 -3.98 -0.70 16.79
CA CYS A 33 -3.26 -1.83 17.38
C CYS A 33 -2.82 -1.53 18.82
N SER A 34 -2.84 -2.56 19.66
CA SER A 34 -2.32 -2.49 21.04
C SER A 34 -0.78 -2.55 21.06
N GLU A 35 -0.16 -2.13 22.16
CA GLU A 35 1.31 -2.14 22.31
C GLU A 35 1.94 -3.52 22.09
N TYR A 36 1.24 -4.58 22.53
CA TYR A 36 1.67 -5.97 22.35
C TYR A 36 1.72 -6.38 20.88
N GLU A 37 0.76 -5.90 20.09
CA GLU A 37 0.71 -6.16 18.66
C GLU A 37 1.80 -5.36 17.94
N LEU A 38 2.16 -4.14 18.38
CA LEU A 38 3.16 -3.28 17.74
C LEU A 38 4.50 -4.00 17.50
N SER A 39 4.95 -4.83 18.45
CA SER A 39 6.25 -5.51 18.35
C SER A 39 6.24 -6.63 17.29
N ASP A 40 5.10 -7.29 17.08
CA ASP A 40 4.94 -8.38 16.10
C ASP A 40 4.35 -7.88 14.76
N LEU A 41 3.67 -6.73 14.79
CA LEU A 41 3.02 -6.10 13.65
C LEU A 41 3.93 -5.90 12.44
N PRO A 42 5.15 -5.35 12.55
CA PRO A 42 6.01 -5.16 11.38
C PRO A 42 6.39 -6.48 10.72
N THR A 43 6.60 -7.55 11.51
CA THR A 43 6.88 -8.90 11.01
C THR A 43 5.65 -9.49 10.31
N LEU A 44 4.48 -9.39 10.94
CA LEU A 44 3.21 -9.84 10.39
C LEU A 44 2.86 -9.09 9.09
N LEU A 45 3.06 -7.76 9.08
CA LEU A 45 2.87 -6.90 7.92
C LEU A 45 3.82 -7.29 6.78
N SER A 46 5.11 -7.49 7.08
CA SER A 46 6.09 -7.88 6.07
C SER A 46 5.71 -9.19 5.37
N GLY A 47 5.32 -10.20 6.15
CA GLY A 47 4.85 -11.49 5.63
C GLY A 47 3.53 -11.40 4.86
N ALA A 48 2.54 -10.71 5.44
CA ALA A 48 1.22 -10.57 4.85
C ALA A 48 1.25 -9.73 3.56
N LEU A 49 1.93 -8.58 3.55
CA LEU A 49 2.09 -7.72 2.37
C LEU A 49 2.86 -8.43 1.28
N SER A 50 3.96 -9.13 1.60
CA SER A 50 4.73 -9.90 0.63
C SER A 50 3.92 -11.04 -0.01
N LYS A 51 2.98 -11.62 0.72
CA LYS A 51 2.06 -12.64 0.20
C LYS A 51 0.96 -12.01 -0.64
N GLU A 52 0.39 -10.89 -0.19
CA GLU A 52 -0.69 -10.17 -0.86
C GLU A 52 -0.25 -9.59 -2.21
N VAL A 53 0.97 -9.04 -2.32
CA VAL A 53 1.49 -8.53 -3.61
C VAL A 53 1.68 -9.61 -4.66
N LYS A 54 1.68 -10.90 -4.26
CA LYS A 54 1.78 -12.06 -5.17
C LYS A 54 0.40 -12.63 -5.54
N THR A 55 -0.70 -12.12 -4.99
CA THR A 55 -2.04 -12.63 -5.29
C THR A 55 -2.51 -12.13 -6.66
N LYS A 56 -3.57 -12.76 -7.19
CA LYS A 56 -4.16 -12.38 -8.50
C LYS A 56 -4.74 -10.96 -8.51
N LYS A 57 -5.13 -10.42 -7.35
CA LYS A 57 -5.72 -9.08 -7.19
C LYS A 57 -5.00 -8.35 -6.05
N PRO A 58 -3.74 -7.94 -6.25
CA PRO A 58 -2.96 -7.32 -5.19
C PRO A 58 -3.50 -5.92 -4.91
N VAL A 59 -3.92 -5.70 -3.66
CA VAL A 59 -4.35 -4.39 -3.16
C VAL A 59 -3.15 -3.47 -2.90
N PHE A 60 -1.98 -4.06 -2.63
CA PHE A 60 -0.74 -3.34 -2.41
C PHE A 60 0.18 -3.45 -3.62
N SER A 61 1.12 -2.53 -3.75
CA SER A 61 2.16 -2.58 -4.78
C SER A 61 3.48 -2.12 -4.19
N ARG A 62 4.57 -2.78 -4.60
CA ARG A 62 5.93 -2.37 -4.25
C ARG A 62 6.31 -1.11 -5.03
N ILE A 63 7.02 -0.21 -4.38
CA ILE A 63 7.60 0.97 -5.03
C ILE A 63 8.95 0.61 -5.64
N LYS A 64 9.21 1.16 -6.83
CA LYS A 64 10.48 1.02 -7.51
C LYS A 64 11.37 2.18 -7.07
N ASP A 65 12.51 1.85 -6.50
CA ASP A 65 13.56 2.83 -6.22
C ASP A 65 14.21 3.16 -7.57
N GLY A 66 14.28 4.46 -7.90
CA GLY A 66 14.68 4.95 -9.22
C GLY A 66 16.03 4.41 -9.75
N LYS A 67 16.84 3.75 -8.92
CA LYS A 67 18.11 3.08 -9.28
C LYS A 67 17.98 1.67 -9.84
N GLY A 68 16.76 1.18 -10.12
CA GLY A 68 16.54 -0.11 -10.78
C GLY A 68 16.20 -1.28 -9.84
N GLY A 69 15.94 -1.00 -8.56
CA GLY A 69 15.48 -1.97 -7.57
C GLY A 69 14.04 -1.72 -7.12
N TYR A 70 13.49 -2.63 -6.32
CA TYR A 70 12.29 -2.35 -5.51
C TYR A 70 12.75 -1.96 -4.12
N GLU A 71 12.16 -0.91 -3.56
CA GLU A 71 12.43 -0.54 -2.19
C GLU A 71 11.91 -1.65 -1.26
N LYS A 72 12.82 -2.20 -0.45
CA LYS A 72 12.46 -3.25 0.50
C LYS A 72 11.59 -2.65 1.59
N GLY A 73 10.45 -3.27 1.81
CA GLY A 73 9.55 -2.90 2.89
C GLY A 73 8.65 -1.71 2.63
N ILE A 74 8.80 -0.99 1.50
CA ILE A 74 7.89 0.08 1.11
C ILE A 74 6.78 -0.46 0.22
N TYR A 75 5.56 -0.19 0.66
CA TYR A 75 4.35 -0.56 -0.03
C TYR A 75 3.49 0.67 -0.24
N ARG A 76 2.86 0.75 -1.41
CA ARG A 76 1.74 1.66 -1.65
C ARG A 76 0.44 0.88 -1.71
N LEU A 77 -0.63 1.54 -1.33
CA LEU A 77 -1.95 1.07 -1.71
C LEU A 77 -2.12 1.29 -3.22
N LYS A 78 -2.44 0.22 -3.94
CA LYS A 78 -2.95 0.33 -5.30
C LYS A 78 -4.32 0.95 -5.17
N LYS A 79 -4.41 2.28 -5.37
CA LYS A 79 -5.70 2.94 -5.53
C LYS A 79 -6.45 2.08 -6.53
N SER A 80 -7.60 1.55 -6.13
CA SER A 80 -8.54 0.98 -7.09
C SER A 80 -8.78 2.14 -8.03
N GLN A 81 -8.08 2.14 -9.15
CA GLN A 81 -8.25 3.12 -10.18
C GLN A 81 -9.62 2.78 -10.70
N ARG A 82 -10.62 3.36 -10.05
CA ARG A 82 -11.86 3.75 -10.67
C ARG A 82 -11.40 4.78 -11.68
N PHE A 83 -10.83 4.28 -12.79
CA PHE A 83 -10.70 5.06 -13.99
C PHE A 83 -12.12 5.57 -14.21
N PRO A 84 -12.44 6.87 -14.14
CA PRO A 84 -13.36 7.34 -15.13
C PRO A 84 -12.72 6.92 -16.46
N LYS A 85 -13.43 6.09 -17.23
CA LYS A 85 -13.09 5.82 -18.62
C LYS A 85 -13.18 7.14 -19.37
N SER A 86 -12.22 8.04 -19.18
CA SER A 86 -12.07 9.23 -20.00
C SER A 86 -11.05 8.84 -21.05
N GLY A 87 -11.57 8.52 -22.23
CA GLY A 87 -10.83 8.01 -23.37
C GLY A 87 -9.64 8.90 -23.72
N TRP A 88 -8.46 8.29 -23.76
CA TRP A 88 -7.33 8.82 -24.51
C TRP A 88 -7.47 8.28 -25.93
N GLY A 89 -7.98 9.09 -26.85
CA GLY A 89 -8.09 8.64 -28.25
C GLY A 89 -8.91 9.46 -29.25
N GLU A 90 -9.28 10.71 -28.98
CA GLU A 90 -9.84 11.57 -30.05
C GLU A 90 -8.91 12.75 -30.32
N SER A 91 -8.05 12.57 -31.33
CA SER A 91 -7.36 13.66 -32.00
C SER A 91 -8.38 14.50 -32.75
N PRO A 92 -8.49 15.82 -32.54
CA PRO A 92 -9.28 16.65 -33.43
C PRO A 92 -8.57 16.73 -34.79
N ARG A 93 -9.12 16.06 -35.81
CA ARG A 93 -8.78 16.38 -37.20
C ARG A 93 -9.44 17.72 -37.51
N GLY A 94 -8.63 18.76 -37.62
CA GLY A 94 -9.06 20.03 -38.19
C GLY A 94 -9.40 19.85 -39.66
N THR A 95 -10.61 20.26 -40.02
CA THR A 95 -11.05 20.61 -41.39
C THR A 95 -10.57 21.99 -41.75
#